data_AF-S2XP79-F1
#
_entry.id   AF-S2XP79-F1
#
_cell.length_a   1.000
_cell.length_b   1.000
_cell.length_c   1.000
_cell.angle_alpha   90.00
_cell.angle_beta   90.00
_cell.angle_gamma   90.00
#
_symmetry.space_group_name_H-M   'P 1'
#
loop_
_entity.id
_entity.type
_entity.pdbx_description
1 polymer ?
#
loop_
_entity_poly.entity_id
_entity_poly.type
_entity_poly.pdbx_seq_one_letter_code
_entity_poly.pdbx_strand_id
1 'polypeptide(L)'
;MSRAGLDKLRILEISKDKIGRYVKFRATLADGTLDFRCELDALTYKHLRESVSKKYFDSLASGYQYDLILNIQQNLNDNPDLPFKGKIRCTQGNRAIQVEFPCSERFAGNINWFTMEVKTTKDIQHLEWTRFSLD
;
A
#
# COMPACT_ATOMS: atom_id res chain seq x y z
N MET A 1 -20.76 12.63 -1.94
CA MET A 1 -20.25 13.05 -0.61
C MET A 1 -18.82 12.54 -0.49
N SER A 2 -17.83 13.42 -0.57
CA SER A 2 -16.42 13.08 -0.39
C SER A 2 -16.17 12.74 1.09
N ARG A 3 -15.83 11.49 1.39
CA ARG A 3 -15.35 11.09 2.72
C ARG A 3 -14.00 11.79 2.97
N ALA A 4 -14.02 12.95 3.60
CA ALA A 4 -12.84 13.58 4.17
C ALA A 4 -12.42 12.75 5.38
N GLY A 5 -11.24 12.11 5.34
CA GLY A 5 -10.74 11.33 6.46
C GLY A 5 -9.76 10.21 6.11
N LEU A 6 -9.57 9.91 4.82
CA LEU A 6 -8.61 8.90 4.34
C LEU A 6 -7.91 9.45 3.11
N ASP A 7 -6.94 10.34 3.33
CA ASP A 7 -6.40 11.08 2.20
C ASP A 7 -5.41 10.23 1.40
N LYS A 8 -4.50 9.49 2.05
CA LYS A 8 -3.47 8.66 1.38
C LYS A 8 -2.93 7.55 2.28
N LEU A 9 -2.66 6.39 1.69
CA LEU A 9 -1.74 5.38 2.24
C LEU A 9 -0.41 5.46 1.49
N ARG A 10 0.62 6.01 2.12
CA ARG A 10 1.93 6.14 1.51
C ARG A 10 2.77 4.90 1.76
N ILE A 11 3.35 4.32 0.72
CA ILE A 11 4.31 3.22 0.83
C ILE A 11 5.64 3.82 1.24
N LEU A 12 6.11 3.47 2.44
CA LEU A 12 7.43 3.87 2.94
C LEU A 12 8.48 2.81 2.64
N GLU A 13 8.10 1.54 2.75
CA GLU A 13 9.04 0.43 2.63
C GLU A 13 8.31 -0.86 2.24
N ILE A 14 8.97 -1.72 1.45
CA ILE A 14 8.52 -3.09 1.18
C ILE A 14 9.71 -4.01 1.37
N SER A 15 9.63 -4.89 2.36
CA SER A 15 10.76 -5.72 2.75
C SER A 15 10.31 -7.04 3.38
N LYS A 16 11.29 -7.82 3.83
CA LYS A 16 11.10 -9.06 4.56
C LYS A 16 12.02 -9.07 5.77
N ASP A 17 11.47 -9.44 6.92
CA ASP A 17 12.20 -9.65 8.15
C ASP A 17 11.93 -11.06 8.73
N LYS A 18 12.29 -11.28 10.00
CA LYS A 18 12.08 -12.55 10.72
C LYS A 18 10.58 -12.88 10.90
N ILE A 19 9.70 -11.87 10.91
CA ILE A 19 8.25 -12.04 11.09
C ILE A 19 7.61 -12.41 9.75
N GLY A 20 8.07 -11.79 8.66
CA GLY A 20 7.59 -12.13 7.32
C GLY A 20 7.80 -11.01 6.31
N ARG A 21 7.08 -11.10 5.18
CA ARG A 21 7.04 -10.06 4.15
C ARG A 21 6.05 -8.98 4.56
N TYR A 22 6.39 -7.72 4.34
CA TYR A 22 5.53 -6.61 4.73
C TYR A 22 5.66 -5.43 3.78
N VAL A 23 4.66 -4.56 3.87
CA VAL A 23 4.74 -3.16 3.46
C VAL A 23 4.54 -2.29 4.70
N LYS A 24 5.42 -1.30 4.86
CA LYS A 24 5.26 -0.23 5.84
C LYS A 24 4.50 0.90 5.18
N PHE A 25 3.30 1.17 5.68
CA PHE A 25 2.50 2.28 5.23
C PHE A 25 2.59 3.44 6.21
N ARG A 26 2.46 4.65 5.69
CA ARG A 26 2.08 5.84 6.44
C ARG A 26 0.63 6.18 6.12
N ALA A 27 -0.23 6.11 7.12
CA ALA A 27 -1.60 6.60 7.04
C ALA A 27 -1.67 8.03 7.54
N THR A 28 -2.33 8.91 6.77
CA THR A 28 -2.73 10.25 7.24
C THR A 28 -4.24 10.25 7.39
N LEU A 29 -4.69 10.32 8.65
CA LEU A 29 -6.08 10.32 9.09
C LEU A 29 -6.44 11.69 9.68
N ALA A 30 -7.71 11.90 10.01
CA ALA A 30 -8.18 13.18 10.53
C ALA A 30 -7.56 13.56 11.89
N ASP A 31 -7.22 12.56 12.71
CA ASP A 31 -6.65 12.73 14.06
C ASP A 31 -5.12 12.70 14.10
N GLY A 32 -4.46 12.38 12.98
CA GLY A 32 -3.01 12.35 12.91
C GLY A 32 -2.44 11.44 11.84
N THR A 33 -1.16 11.10 11.98
CA THR A 33 -0.44 10.22 11.07
C THR A 33 0.15 9.05 11.85
N LEU A 34 0.05 7.84 11.31
CA LEU A 34 0.62 6.63 11.91
C LEU A 34 1.35 5.80 10.86
N ASP A 35 2.55 5.35 11.20
CA ASP A 35 3.28 4.36 10.42
C ASP A 35 2.93 2.96 10.92
N PHE A 36 2.40 2.10 10.05
CA PHE A 36 1.94 0.77 10.43
C PHE A 36 2.43 -0.31 9.47
N ARG A 37 2.53 -1.54 9.98
CA ARG A 37 2.91 -2.73 9.23
C ARG A 37 1.67 -3.39 8.64
N CYS A 38 1.70 -3.68 7.33
CA CYS A 38 0.74 -4.58 6.70
C CYS A 38 1.49 -5.82 6.18
N GLU A 39 1.08 -7.00 6.64
CA GLU A 39 1.65 -8.27 6.19
C GLU A 39 1.32 -8.52 4.71
N LEU A 40 2.30 -9.03 3.97
CA LEU A 40 2.14 -9.40 2.57
C LEU A 40 2.33 -10.91 2.38
N ASP A 41 1.42 -11.50 1.62
CA ASP A 41 1.65 -12.82 1.04
C ASP A 41 2.73 -12.76 -0.06
N ALA A 42 3.23 -13.92 -0.49
CA ALA A 42 4.32 -14.00 -1.46
C ALA A 42 3.99 -13.36 -2.82
N LEU A 43 2.73 -13.48 -3.27
CA LEU A 43 2.25 -13.00 -4.55
C LEU A 43 2.18 -11.47 -4.55
N THR A 44 1.49 -10.89 -3.57
CA THR A 44 1.37 -9.44 -3.44
C THR A 44 2.74 -8.79 -3.21
N TYR A 45 3.58 -9.40 -2.36
CA TYR A 45 4.93 -8.89 -2.11
C TYR A 45 5.76 -8.78 -3.38
N LYS A 46 5.76 -9.83 -4.21
CA LYS A 46 6.50 -9.84 -5.47
C LYS A 46 6.05 -8.69 -6.38
N HIS A 47 4.76 -8.62 -6.68
CA HIS A 47 4.23 -7.65 -7.64
C HIS A 47 4.29 -6.20 -7.15
N LEU A 48 4.01 -5.97 -5.87
CA LEU A 48 4.12 -4.64 -5.30
C LEU A 48 5.58 -4.17 -5.24
N ARG A 49 6.52 -5.04 -4.84
CA ARG A 49 7.96 -4.73 -4.83
C ARG A 49 8.48 -4.43 -6.24
N GLU A 50 8.11 -5.25 -7.23
CA GLU A 50 8.45 -5.00 -8.63
C GLU A 50 7.92 -3.64 -9.09
N SER A 51 6.69 -3.29 -8.70
CA SER A 51 6.06 -2.03 -9.09
C SER A 51 6.76 -0.82 -8.46
N VAL A 52 7.11 -0.85 -7.17
CA VAL A 52 7.83 0.29 -6.56
C VAL A 52 9.32 0.34 -6.90
N SER A 53 9.91 -0.75 -7.40
CA SER A 53 11.33 -0.78 -7.82
C SER A 53 11.58 -0.17 -9.20
N LYS A 54 10.52 0.00 -10.00
CA LYS A 54 10.60 0.54 -11.35
C LYS A 54 10.70 2.06 -11.31
N LYS A 55 11.52 2.59 -12.22
CA LYS A 55 11.61 4.02 -12.50
C LYS A 55 10.74 4.35 -13.72
N TYR A 56 9.62 5.03 -13.49
CA TYR A 56 8.56 5.20 -14.49
C TYR A 56 8.72 6.40 -15.41
N PHE A 57 9.53 7.40 -15.03
CA PHE A 57 9.71 8.61 -15.83
C PHE A 57 11.12 8.70 -16.41
N ASP A 58 12.13 8.36 -15.61
CA ASP A 58 13.55 8.45 -15.98
C ASP A 58 14.36 7.43 -15.17
N SER A 59 15.29 6.72 -15.82
CA SER A 59 16.11 5.66 -15.21
C SER A 59 17.17 6.16 -14.22
N LEU A 60 17.47 7.45 -14.19
CA LEU A 60 18.37 8.10 -13.25
C LEU A 60 17.63 8.90 -12.19
N ALA A 61 16.34 9.15 -12.38
CA ALA A 61 15.52 9.84 -11.40
C ALA A 61 15.57 9.19 -10.01
N SER A 62 15.57 10.07 -9.00
CA SER A 62 15.42 9.77 -7.58
C SER A 62 14.23 10.55 -7.02
N GLY A 63 13.87 10.30 -5.76
CA GLY A 63 12.79 11.03 -5.08
C GLY A 63 11.39 10.61 -5.51
N TYR A 64 11.22 9.39 -6.02
CA TYR A 64 9.91 8.82 -6.27
C TYR A 64 9.13 8.63 -4.97
N GLN A 65 7.86 8.99 -4.98
CA GLN A 65 6.92 8.71 -3.90
C GLN A 65 5.80 7.80 -4.43
N TYR A 66 5.40 6.83 -3.61
CA TYR A 66 4.40 5.85 -3.99
C TYR A 66 3.25 5.88 -2.98
N ASP A 67 2.05 6.18 -3.45
CA ASP A 67 0.82 6.17 -2.65
C ASP A 67 -0.09 5.04 -3.16
N LEU A 68 -0.57 4.18 -2.28
CA LEU A 68 -1.57 3.17 -2.61
C LEU A 68 -2.94 3.83 -2.84
N ILE A 69 -3.60 3.43 -3.91
CA ILE A 69 -4.99 3.79 -4.18
C ILE A 69 -5.88 2.74 -3.51
N LEU A 70 -6.71 3.19 -2.59
CA LEU A 70 -7.51 2.32 -1.70
C LEU A 70 -8.62 1.53 -2.40
N ASN A 71 -8.89 1.82 -3.67
CA ASN A 71 -9.86 1.09 -4.48
C ASN A 71 -9.18 -0.11 -5.16
N ILE A 72 -9.21 -1.27 -4.51
CA ILE A 72 -8.74 -2.53 -5.08
C ILE A 72 -9.87 -3.13 -5.93
N GLN A 73 -9.58 -3.47 -7.19
CA GLN A 73 -10.57 -3.97 -8.14
C GLN A 73 -10.48 -5.49 -8.26
N GLN A 74 -11.63 -6.15 -8.33
CA GLN A 74 -11.69 -7.55 -8.71
C GLN A 74 -11.40 -7.66 -10.22
N ASN A 75 -10.47 -8.53 -10.57
CA ASN A 75 -10.04 -8.80 -11.94
C ASN A 75 -10.78 -10.04 -12.46
N LEU A 76 -12.03 -9.84 -12.88
CA LEU A 76 -12.90 -10.94 -13.31
C LEU A 76 -12.59 -11.47 -14.72
N ASN A 77 -11.80 -10.73 -15.53
CA ASN A 77 -11.70 -10.98 -16.97
C ASN A 77 -10.30 -11.32 -17.51
N ASP A 78 -9.20 -11.02 -16.79
CA ASP A 78 -7.85 -11.17 -17.40
C ASP A 78 -7.07 -12.42 -16.96
N ASN A 79 -7.18 -12.84 -15.69
CA ASN A 79 -6.47 -14.02 -15.20
C ASN A 79 -7.13 -14.57 -13.92
N PRO A 80 -7.73 -15.77 -13.94
CA PRO A 80 -8.37 -16.36 -12.77
C PRO A 80 -7.41 -16.63 -11.60
N ASP A 81 -6.10 -16.77 -11.87
CA ASP A 81 -5.07 -16.94 -10.84
C ASP A 81 -4.68 -15.63 -10.14
N LEU A 82 -5.11 -14.48 -10.69
CA LEU A 82 -4.82 -13.13 -10.17
C LEU A 82 -6.11 -12.31 -10.06
N PRO A 83 -7.03 -12.69 -9.14
CA PRO A 83 -8.39 -12.18 -9.11
C PRO A 83 -8.50 -10.74 -8.58
N PHE A 84 -7.42 -10.11 -8.12
CA PHE A 84 -7.45 -8.72 -7.63
C PHE A 84 -6.32 -7.88 -8.20
N LYS A 85 -6.62 -6.61 -8.49
CA LYS A 85 -5.69 -5.59 -8.96
C LYS A 85 -5.71 -4.39 -8.03
N GLY A 86 -4.54 -4.09 -7.46
CA GLY A 86 -4.28 -2.84 -6.76
C GLY A 86 -3.69 -1.80 -7.70
N LYS A 87 -3.73 -0.54 -7.28
CA LYS A 87 -3.09 0.56 -8.01
C LYS A 87 -2.22 1.38 -7.08
N ILE A 88 -1.02 1.72 -7.53
CA ILE A 88 -0.16 2.71 -6.88
C ILE A 88 -0.12 3.97 -7.74
N ARG A 89 -0.20 5.13 -7.10
CA ARG A 89 0.16 6.40 -7.70
C ARG A 89 1.64 6.64 -7.44
N CYS A 90 2.43 6.65 -8.51
CA CYS A 90 3.83 6.99 -8.50
C CYS A 90 3.97 8.48 -8.86
N THR A 91 4.66 9.25 -8.02
CA THR A 91 4.87 10.69 -8.22
C THR A 91 6.35 11.05 -8.16
N GLN A 92 6.76 12.00 -8.99
CA GLN A 92 8.11 12.54 -9.03
C GLN A 92 8.05 14.03 -9.40
N GLY A 93 8.32 14.92 -8.44
CA GLY A 93 8.12 16.36 -8.62
C GLY A 93 6.68 16.65 -9.06
N ASN A 94 6.51 17.27 -10.23
CA ASN A 94 5.20 17.60 -10.80
C ASN A 94 4.61 16.50 -11.69
N ARG A 95 5.26 15.33 -11.81
CA ARG A 95 4.80 14.21 -12.65
C ARG A 95 4.12 13.14 -11.79
N ALA A 96 3.06 12.53 -12.33
CA ALA A 96 2.35 11.43 -11.69
C ALA A 96 1.88 10.39 -12.71
N ILE A 97 1.95 9.11 -12.34
CA ILE A 97 1.44 7.99 -13.13
C ILE A 97 0.76 6.99 -12.19
N GLN A 98 -0.28 6.31 -12.67
CA GLN A 98 -0.89 5.17 -11.98
C GLN A 98 -0.37 3.87 -12.56
N VAL A 99 -0.01 2.95 -11.68
CA VAL A 99 0.53 1.64 -12.02
C VAL A 99 -0.35 0.60 -11.37
N GLU A 100 -0.84 -0.34 -12.17
CA GLU A 100 -1.58 -1.49 -11.67
C GLU A 100 -0.64 -2.62 -11.30
N PHE A 101 -0.98 -3.36 -10.26
CA PHE A 101 -0.26 -4.55 -9.85
C PHE A 101 -1.24 -5.65 -9.40
N PRO A 102 -0.97 -6.92 -9.73
CA PRO A 102 -1.74 -8.03 -9.18
C PRO A 102 -1.54 -8.13 -7.66
N CYS A 103 -2.60 -8.47 -6.94
CA CYS A 103 -2.55 -8.70 -5.50
C CYS A 103 -3.45 -9.86 -5.08
N SER A 104 -3.23 -10.37 -3.88
CA SER A 104 -4.05 -11.44 -3.31
C SER A 104 -5.38 -10.90 -2.78
N GLU A 105 -6.33 -11.82 -2.63
CA GLU A 105 -7.59 -11.56 -1.92
C GLU A 105 -7.35 -11.07 -0.48
N ARG A 106 -6.39 -11.67 0.24
CA ARG A 106 -6.04 -11.27 1.61
C ARG A 106 -5.61 -9.81 1.66
N PHE A 107 -4.76 -9.39 0.73
CA PHE A 107 -4.36 -7.98 0.65
C PHE A 107 -5.55 -7.08 0.30
N ALA A 108 -6.36 -7.45 -0.69
CA ALA A 108 -7.57 -6.70 -1.04
C ALA A 108 -8.53 -6.54 0.15
N GLY A 109 -8.75 -7.61 0.91
CA GLY A 109 -9.55 -7.62 2.13
C GLY A 109 -8.99 -6.70 3.21
N ASN A 110 -7.67 -6.70 3.44
CA ASN A 110 -7.02 -5.80 4.40
C ASN A 110 -7.20 -4.32 4.02
N ILE A 111 -7.06 -3.98 2.73
CA ILE A 111 -7.25 -2.60 2.25
C ILE A 111 -8.73 -2.20 2.31
N ASN A 112 -9.64 -3.12 2.02
CA ASN A 112 -11.07 -2.87 2.15
C ASN A 112 -11.48 -2.64 3.61
N TRP A 113 -11.04 -3.51 4.53
CA TRP A 113 -11.20 -3.32 5.98
C TRP A 113 -10.65 -1.96 6.42
N PHE A 114 -9.44 -1.61 5.99
CA PHE A 114 -8.84 -0.32 6.29
C PHE A 114 -9.73 0.85 5.84
N THR A 115 -10.26 0.78 4.63
CA THR A 115 -11.11 1.83 4.05
C THR A 115 -12.48 1.93 4.74
N MET A 116 -13.04 0.80 5.16
CA MET A 116 -14.36 0.74 5.78
C MET A 116 -14.31 1.10 7.27
N GLU A 117 -13.37 0.52 8.01
CA GLU A 117 -13.38 0.50 9.48
C GLU A 117 -12.46 1.55 10.11
N VAL A 118 -11.33 1.89 9.47
CA VAL A 118 -10.36 2.82 10.07
C VAL A 118 -10.86 4.26 9.94
N LYS A 119 -10.89 4.98 11.05
CA LYS A 119 -11.32 6.40 11.13
C LYS A 119 -10.30 7.24 11.87
N THR A 120 -9.59 6.63 12.81
CA THR A 120 -8.61 7.27 13.69
C THR A 120 -7.34 6.44 13.77
N THR A 121 -6.24 7.07 14.17
CA THR A 121 -4.96 6.39 14.43
C THR A 121 -5.09 5.29 15.49
N LYS A 122 -6.02 5.43 16.44
CA LYS A 122 -6.32 4.43 17.47
C LYS A 122 -6.78 3.09 16.88
N ASP A 123 -7.55 3.11 15.80
CA ASP A 123 -8.10 1.90 15.17
C ASP A 123 -7.00 0.98 14.63
N ILE A 124 -5.87 1.55 14.23
CA ILE A 124 -4.71 0.85 13.65
C ILE A 124 -3.48 0.87 14.57
N GLN A 125 -3.61 1.35 15.80
CA GLN A 125 -2.49 1.43 16.75
C GLN A 125 -1.89 0.06 17.08
N HIS A 126 -2.68 -1.01 17.01
CA HIS A 126 -2.21 -2.38 17.20
C HIS A 126 -1.29 -2.86 16.04
N LEU A 127 -1.33 -2.18 14.89
CA LEU A 127 -0.47 -2.44 13.72
C LEU A 127 0.74 -1.50 13.65
N GLU A 128 0.92 -0.62 14.63
CA GLU A 128 1.97 0.40 14.65
C GLU A 128 3.36 -0.23 14.47
N TRP A 129 4.16 0.38 13.58
CA TRP A 129 5.47 -0.14 13.20
C TRP A 129 6.41 -0.37 14.39
N THR A 130 6.37 0.54 15.38
CA THR A 130 7.22 0.50 16.58
C THR A 130 7.04 -0.78 17.41
N ARG A 131 5.89 -1.46 17.27
CA ARG A 131 5.61 -2.74 17.95
C ARG A 131 6.37 -3.93 17.33
N PHE A 132 6.88 -3.77 16.11
CA PHE A 132 7.58 -4.82 15.36
C PHE A 132 9.06 -4.53 15.19
N SER A 133 9.47 -3.27 15.34
CA SER A 133 10.88 -2.89 15.47
C SER A 133 11.35 -3.21 16.89
N LEU A 134 11.53 -4.50 17.17
CA LEU A 134 12.42 -4.93 18.25
C LEU A 134 13.84 -4.90 17.67
N ASP A 135 14.75 -4.23 18.38
CA ASP A 135 16.18 -4.13 18.08
C ASP A 135 16.81 -5.48 17.66
#